data_AF-A0A382Y952-F1
#
_entry.id   AF-A0A382Y952-F1
#
_cell.length_a   1.000
_cell.length_b   1.000
_cell.length_c   1.000
_cell.angle_alpha   90.00
_cell.angle_beta   90.00
_cell.angle_gamma   90.00
#
_symmetry.space_group_name_H-M   'P 1'
#
loop_
_entity.id
_entity.type
_entity.pdbx_description
1 polymer ?
#
loop_
_entity_poly.entity_id
_entity_poly.type
_entity_poly.pdbx_seq_one_letter_code
_entity_poly.pdbx_strand_id
1 'polypeptide(L)'
;MHPDHEEDPDRAVVFHAANLLEVGEFQLLQLAFFEWYGREMHCSEKDSFFRSVFLEKKTPGFLRHYARKIVLSDDSHDLEAGAPFYHRYDPVIFDRRLPNGIGRFV
;
A
#
# COMPACT_ATOMS: atom_id res chain seq x y z
N MET A 1 -17.61 29.58 -7.11
CA MET A 1 -16.96 29.82 -5.81
C MET A 1 -17.25 28.65 -4.91
N HIS A 2 -16.25 27.80 -4.64
CA HIS A 2 -16.01 27.06 -3.39
C HIS A 2 -14.71 26.24 -3.60
N PRO A 3 -13.54 26.82 -3.31
CA PRO A 3 -12.25 26.16 -3.47
C PRO A 3 -11.68 25.81 -2.09
N ASP A 4 -12.13 24.73 -1.44
CA ASP A 4 -11.59 24.33 -0.13
C ASP A 4 -11.74 22.80 0.10
N HIS A 5 -11.21 22.01 -0.82
CA HIS A 5 -10.70 20.69 -0.47
C HIS A 5 -9.20 20.77 -0.62
N GLU A 6 -8.54 21.35 0.38
CA GLU A 6 -7.10 21.19 0.57
C GLU A 6 -6.88 19.73 1.00
N GLU A 7 -7.01 18.81 0.03
CA GLU A 7 -6.61 17.43 0.22
C GLU A 7 -5.13 17.44 0.58
N ASP A 8 -4.78 16.88 1.75
CA ASP A 8 -3.40 16.77 2.20
C ASP A 8 -2.57 16.19 1.04
N PRO A 9 -1.66 16.99 0.44
CA PRO A 9 -0.97 16.60 -0.78
C PRO A 9 -0.13 15.34 -0.56
N ASP A 10 0.32 15.09 0.67
CA ASP A 10 1.05 13.89 1.00
C ASP A 10 0.14 12.66 1.03
N ARG A 11 -1.11 12.81 1.48
CA ARG A 11 -2.10 11.73 1.44
C ARG A 11 -2.48 11.36 0.01
N ALA A 12 -2.62 12.34 -0.87
CA ALA A 12 -2.91 12.10 -2.28
C ALA A 12 -1.80 11.25 -2.94
N VAL A 13 -0.54 11.53 -2.63
CA VAL A 13 0.61 10.78 -3.13
C VAL A 13 0.64 9.36 -2.57
N VAL A 14 0.32 9.16 -1.29
CA VAL A 14 0.20 7.81 -0.68
C VAL A 14 -0.87 6.98 -1.37
N PHE A 15 -2.06 7.56 -1.57
CA PHE A 15 -3.15 6.89 -2.27
C PHE A 15 -2.77 6.53 -3.71
N HIS A 16 -2.14 7.46 -4.44
CA HIS A 16 -1.69 7.21 -5.80
C HIS A 16 -0.65 6.09 -5.88
N ALA A 17 0.35 6.09 -5.00
CA ALA A 17 1.38 5.05 -4.96
C ALA A 17 0.79 3.67 -4.64
N ALA A 18 -0.19 3.60 -3.73
CA ALA A 18 -0.87 2.33 -3.42
C ALA A 18 -1.61 1.78 -4.65
N ASN A 19 -2.29 2.65 -5.40
CA ASN A 19 -2.97 2.26 -6.63
C ASN A 19 -2.00 1.80 -7.73
N LEU A 20 -0.86 2.46 -7.90
CA LEU A 20 0.17 2.06 -8.88
C LEU A 20 0.69 0.64 -8.61
N LEU A 21 0.83 0.27 -7.33
CA LEU A 21 1.27 -1.06 -6.93
C LEU A 21 0.13 -2.09 -6.85
N GLU A 22 -1.12 -1.67 -7.03
CA GLU A 22 -2.31 -2.50 -6.83
C GLU A 22 -2.40 -3.11 -5.41
N VAL A 23 -1.92 -2.38 -4.39
CA VAL A 23 -1.95 -2.80 -2.99
C VAL A 23 -2.82 -1.87 -2.13
N GLY A 24 -3.27 -2.35 -0.97
CA GLY A 24 -3.95 -1.48 -0.01
C GLY A 24 -3.04 -0.42 0.61
N GLU A 25 -3.57 0.75 0.98
CA GLU A 25 -2.80 1.82 1.66
C GLU A 25 -2.10 1.32 2.94
N PHE A 26 -2.72 0.39 3.67
CA PHE A 26 -2.12 -0.19 4.86
C PHE A 26 -0.93 -1.11 4.54
N GLN A 27 -1.00 -1.83 3.41
CA GLN A 27 0.12 -2.63 2.92
C GLN A 27 1.26 -1.74 2.44
N LEU A 28 0.96 -0.62 1.76
CA LEU A 28 1.97 0.39 1.41
C LEU A 28 2.69 0.93 2.65
N LEU A 29 1.95 1.19 3.74
CA LEU A 29 2.53 1.58 5.04
C LEU A 29 3.48 0.51 5.60
N GLN A 30 3.11 -0.77 5.53
CA GLN A 30 3.98 -1.87 5.97
C GLN A 30 5.25 -1.97 5.11
N LEU A 31 5.13 -1.82 3.79
CA LEU A 31 6.27 -1.81 2.87
C LEU A 31 7.22 -0.64 3.14
N ALA A 32 6.67 0.56 3.32
CA ALA A 32 7.45 1.76 3.65
C ALA A 32 8.19 1.60 4.99
N PHE A 33 7.54 1.00 5.98
CA PHE A 33 8.17 0.71 7.27
C PHE A 33 9.28 -0.34 7.13
N PHE A 34 9.02 -1.42 6.38
CA PHE A 34 10.02 -2.45 6.15
C PHE A 34 11.25 -1.91 5.45
N GLU A 35 11.08 -1.07 4.42
CA GLU A 35 12.18 -0.44 3.70
C GLU A 35 12.98 0.53 4.58
N TRP A 36 12.29 1.30 5.43
CA TRP A 36 12.94 2.29 6.29
C TRP A 36 13.65 1.68 7.51
N TYR A 37 13.02 0.71 8.18
CA TYR A 37 13.51 0.14 9.44
C TYR A 37 14.20 -1.22 9.27
N GLY A 38 14.10 -1.84 8.08
CA GLY A 38 14.72 -3.14 7.79
C GLY A 38 14.08 -4.31 8.55
N ARG A 39 12.87 -4.15 9.09
CA ARG A 39 12.14 -5.20 9.82
C ARG A 39 10.64 -5.10 9.65
N GLU A 40 9.95 -6.20 9.97
CA GLU A 40 8.50 -6.26 10.04
C GLU A 40 7.92 -5.39 11.16
N MET A 41 6.74 -4.81 10.93
CA MET A 41 5.97 -4.14 11.98
C MET A 41 5.43 -5.16 12.98
N HIS A 42 5.61 -4.87 14.27
CA HIS A 42 4.93 -5.60 15.34
C HIS A 42 3.44 -5.20 15.41
N CYS A 43 2.59 -6.03 16.03
CA CYS A 43 1.14 -5.75 16.13
C CYS A 43 0.84 -4.39 16.79
N SER A 44 1.57 -4.04 17.85
CA SER A 44 1.41 -2.73 18.51
C SER A 44 1.73 -1.54 17.61
N GLU A 45 2.71 -1.69 16.72
CA GLU A 45 3.10 -0.67 15.75
C GLU A 45 2.07 -0.56 14.63
N LYS A 46 1.57 -1.70 14.15
CA LYS A 46 0.45 -1.75 13.18
C LYS A 46 -0.75 -0.97 13.70
N ASP A 47 -1.16 -1.22 14.94
CA ASP A 47 -2.29 -0.51 15.55
C ASP A 47 -2.02 0.98 15.73
N SER A 48 -0.82 1.34 16.20
CA SER A 48 -0.43 2.73 16.41
C SER A 48 -0.39 3.52 15.09
N PHE A 49 0.27 2.99 14.07
CA PHE A 49 0.34 3.64 12.76
C PHE A 49 -0.99 3.62 12.04
N PHE A 50 -1.80 2.56 12.18
CA PHE A 50 -3.15 2.55 11.62
C PHE A 50 -3.97 3.73 12.14
N ARG A 51 -3.97 3.94 13.46
CA ARG A 51 -4.68 5.07 14.07
C ARG A 51 -4.13 6.41 13.58
N SER A 52 -2.80 6.56 13.56
CA SER A 52 -2.17 7.82 13.15
C SER A 52 -2.44 8.17 11.68
N VAL A 53 -2.31 7.21 10.77
CA VAL A 53 -2.44 7.42 9.33
C VAL A 53 -3.90 7.53 8.90
N PHE A 54 -4.75 6.58 9.33
CA PHE A 54 -6.10 6.46 8.79
C PHE A 54 -7.16 7.21 9.59
N LEU A 55 -6.98 7.33 10.92
CA LEU A 55 -7.94 8.05 11.76
C LEU A 55 -7.53 9.50 11.99
N GLU A 56 -6.27 9.74 12.30
CA GLU A 56 -5.75 11.09 12.56
C GLU A 56 -5.28 11.82 11.28
N LYS A 57 -5.26 11.12 10.14
CA LYS A 57 -4.83 11.64 8.83
C LYS A 57 -3.42 12.24 8.84
N LYS A 58 -2.52 11.70 9.68
CA LYS A 58 -1.12 12.12 9.75
C LYS A 58 -0.28 11.17 8.91
N THR A 59 0.39 11.70 7.89
CA THR A 59 1.30 10.92 7.03
C THR A 59 2.72 10.92 7.61
N PRO A 60 3.26 9.77 8.09
CA PRO A 60 4.64 9.70 8.57
C PRO A 60 5.64 10.01 7.45
N GLY A 61 6.79 10.57 7.83
CA GLY A 61 7.83 10.95 6.88
C GLY A 61 8.33 9.79 6.00
N PHE A 62 8.48 8.59 6.58
CA PHE A 62 8.92 7.40 5.84
C PHE A 62 7.87 6.95 4.82
N LEU A 63 6.58 7.01 5.17
CA LEU A 63 5.48 6.65 4.27
C LEU A 63 5.42 7.61 3.07
N ARG A 64 5.49 8.91 3.35
CA ARG A 64 5.54 9.95 2.32
C ARG A 64 6.75 9.79 1.40
N HIS A 65 7.93 9.52 1.98
CA HIS A 65 9.15 9.32 1.22
C HIS A 65 9.03 8.11 0.29
N TYR A 66 8.55 6.99 0.82
CA TYR A 66 8.35 5.76 0.06
C TYR A 66 7.33 5.94 -1.07
N ALA A 67 6.18 6.56 -0.80
CA ALA A 67 5.17 6.82 -1.82
C ALA A 67 5.71 7.67 -2.98
N ARG A 68 6.49 8.73 -2.68
CA ARG A 68 7.15 9.55 -3.72
C ARG A 68 8.16 8.75 -4.53
N LYS A 69 8.91 7.84 -3.89
CA LYS A 69 9.85 6.95 -4.59
C LYS A 69 9.12 6.06 -5.61
N ILE A 70 7.97 5.49 -5.24
CA ILE A 70 7.14 4.69 -6.16
C ILE A 70 6.65 5.51 -7.35
N VAL A 71 6.10 6.71 -7.12
CA VAL A 71 5.64 7.59 -8.21
C VAL A 71 6.79 7.98 -9.14
N LEU A 72 7.97 8.29 -8.61
CA LEU A 72 9.16 8.60 -9.41
C LEU A 72 9.64 7.40 -10.25
N SER A 73 9.54 6.19 -9.71
CA SER A 73 9.86 4.95 -10.45
C SER A 73 8.86 4.69 -11.58
N ASP A 74 7.57 4.98 -11.37
CA ASP A 74 6.53 4.87 -12.39
C ASP A 74 6.74 5.88 -13.53
N ASP A 75 6.98 7.15 -13.19
CA ASP A 75 7.29 8.21 -14.15
C ASP A 75 8.50 7.84 -15.04
N SER A 76 9.47 7.13 -14.47
CA SER A 76 10.68 6.66 -15.15
C SER A 76 10.49 5.34 -15.91
N HIS A 77 9.29 4.75 -15.89
CA HIS A 77 8.95 3.43 -16.45
C HIS A 77 9.80 2.27 -15.89
N ASP A 78 10.26 2.40 -14.64
CA ASP A 78 11.09 1.41 -13.92
C ASP A 78 10.29 0.68 -12.83
N LEU A 79 8.99 0.99 -12.69
CA LEU A 79 8.13 0.37 -11.70
C LEU A 79 7.56 -0.98 -12.19
N GLU A 80 8.04 -2.07 -11.61
CA GLU A 80 7.39 -3.40 -11.75
C GLU A 80 6.35 -3.60 -10.64
N ALA A 81 5.13 -3.09 -10.84
CA ALA A 81 4.06 -3.16 -9.85
C ALA A 81 3.73 -4.58 -9.36
N GLY A 82 3.84 -5.57 -10.24
CA GLY A 82 3.61 -6.99 -9.94
C GLY A 82 4.77 -7.68 -9.19
N ALA A 83 5.86 -6.96 -8.87
CA ALA A 83 7.01 -7.57 -8.21
C ALA A 83 6.61 -8.21 -6.87
N PRO A 84 7.01 -9.47 -6.59
CA PRO A 84 6.63 -10.18 -5.36
C PRO A 84 6.98 -9.45 -4.06
N PHE A 85 7.95 -8.53 -4.13
CA PHE A 85 8.31 -7.67 -3.01
C PHE A 85 7.15 -6.80 -2.51
N TYR A 86 6.37 -6.20 -3.42
CA TYR A 86 5.23 -5.35 -3.07
C TYR A 86 4.04 -6.16 -2.54
N HIS A 87 3.90 -7.40 -2.99
CA HIS A 87 2.79 -8.31 -2.68
C HIS A 87 3.11 -9.30 -1.55
N ARG A 88 4.21 -9.11 -0.83
CA ARG A 88 4.66 -10.00 0.26
C ARG A 88 3.67 -10.15 1.43
N TYR A 89 2.74 -9.20 1.57
CA TYR A 89 1.73 -9.18 2.62
C TYR A 89 0.37 -9.64 2.13
N ASP A 90 0.25 -9.94 0.84
CA ASP A 90 -0.98 -10.48 0.28
C ASP A 90 -1.33 -11.76 1.03
N PRO A 91 -2.60 -11.95 1.40
CA PRO A 91 -3.03 -13.22 1.92
C PRO A 91 -2.72 -14.29 0.88
N VAL A 92 -2.17 -15.43 1.33
CA VAL A 92 -2.01 -16.62 0.50
C VAL A 92 -3.41 -17.16 0.22
N ILE A 93 -4.14 -16.51 -0.68
CA ILE A 93 -5.37 -17.05 -1.25
C ILE A 93 -4.87 -18.09 -2.23
N PHE A 94 -4.77 -19.33 -1.73
CA PHE A 94 -4.45 -20.57 -2.42
C PHE A 94 -4.18 -20.40 -3.92
N ASP A 95 -2.99 -20.80 -4.38
CA ASP A 95 -2.67 -21.13 -5.77
C ASP A 95 -3.77 -22.03 -6.37
N ARG A 96 -4.86 -21.38 -6.80
CA ARG A 96 -6.01 -22.03 -7.42
C ARG A 96 -5.75 -21.88 -8.90
N ARG A 97 -4.88 -22.76 -9.40
CA ARG A 97 -5.35 -23.62 -10.49
C ARG A 97 -6.72 -24.12 -10.06
N LEU A 98 -7.79 -23.43 -10.47
CA LEU A 98 -9.13 -23.97 -10.42
C LEU A 98 -9.03 -25.35 -11.09
N PRO A 99 -9.25 -26.46 -10.37
CA PRO A 99 -9.44 -27.71 -11.06
C PRO A 99 -10.71 -27.52 -11.88
N ASN A 100 -10.62 -27.75 -13.18
CA ASN A 100 -11.77 -27.93 -14.04
C ASN A 100 -12.79 -28.82 -13.32
N GLY A 101 -13.93 -28.25 -12.91
CA GLY A 101 -14.82 -28.95 -12.00
C GLY A 101 -16.14 -28.22 -11.82
N ILE A 102 -17.08 -28.53 -12.72
CA ILE A 102 -18.47 -28.11 -12.71
C ILE A 102 -19.10 -28.43 -11.34
N GLY A 103 -19.48 -27.41 -10.58
CA GLY A 103 -20.24 -27.52 -9.34
C GLY A 103 -21.59 -26.84 -9.49
N ARG A 104 -22.55 -27.56 -10.07
CA ARG A 104 -23.96 -27.20 -10.18
C ARG A 104 -24.55 -27.03 -8.77
N PHE A 105 -25.04 -25.83 -8.45
CA PHE A 105 -25.83 -25.62 -7.23
C PHE A 105 -27.21 -26.27 -7.42
N VAL A 106 -27.59 -27.15 -6.50
CA VAL A 106 -28.96 -27.68 -6.31
C VAL A 106 -29.64 -26.94 -5.19
#